data_AF-A0A0K9NST2-F1
#
_entry.id   AF-A0A0K9NST2-F1
#
_cell.length_a   1.000
_cell.length_b   1.000
_cell.length_c   1.000
_cell.angle_alpha   90.00
_cell.angle_beta   90.00
_cell.angle_gamma   90.00
#
_symmetry.space_group_name_H-M   'P 1'
#
loop_
_entity.id
_entity.type
_entity.pdbx_description
1 polymer ?
#
loop_
_entity_poly.entity_id
_entity_poly.type
_entity_poly.pdbx_seq_one_letter_code
_entity_poly.pdbx_strand_id
1 'polypeptide(L)'
;MDVELLNDDRPAVSTVVTDERRPRKRGRKPANGREEPLNHVEAERQRREKLNQRFYALRAVVPNISKMDKASLLGDAISYITELQKKLKEMESEKDVQQNSPDVDVQMGNNEVIVHVSTPLETHPVSTVINVFKETQVDVVDSKFSASNNTVFHTFVVKTQSGSEQMTMGFFFSPLLTMACERKF
;
A
#
# COMPACT_ATOMS: atom_id res chain seq x y z
N MET A 1 6.18 -35.62 -75.33
CA MET A 1 6.06 -34.26 -75.88
C MET A 1 6.61 -33.38 -74.78
N ASP A 2 7.89 -33.01 -74.77
CA ASP A 2 8.74 -32.65 -75.90
C ASP A 2 10.20 -33.07 -75.72
N VAL A 3 10.77 -33.60 -76.80
CA VAL A 3 12.21 -33.78 -77.03
C VAL A 3 12.46 -33.24 -78.43
N GLU A 4 13.16 -32.11 -78.57
CA GLU A 4 14.01 -31.73 -79.71
C GLU A 4 15.06 -30.73 -79.14
N LEU A 5 16.35 -31.03 -78.99
CA LEU A 5 17.44 -31.23 -79.95
C LEU A 5 17.85 -29.99 -80.78
N LEU A 6 19.17 -29.73 -80.68
CA LEU A 6 20.07 -29.01 -81.59
C LEU A 6 20.10 -27.48 -81.49
N ASN A 7 21.25 -26.98 -81.03
CA ASN A 7 22.08 -26.08 -81.83
C ASN A 7 23.56 -26.31 -81.46
N ASP A 8 24.28 -26.91 -82.41
CA ASP A 8 25.73 -26.88 -82.51
C ASP A 8 26.16 -25.44 -82.89
N ASP A 9 27.21 -24.93 -82.24
CA ASP A 9 28.28 -24.15 -82.88
C ASP A 9 29.41 -23.84 -81.87
N ARG A 10 30.49 -24.61 -81.99
CA ARG A 10 31.89 -24.18 -81.73
C ARG A 10 32.45 -23.58 -83.03
N PRO A 11 33.62 -22.88 -83.08
CA PRO A 11 34.68 -22.73 -82.07
C PRO A 11 35.16 -21.25 -81.92
N ALA A 12 35.98 -20.88 -80.93
CA ALA A 12 37.43 -20.79 -81.14
C ALA A 12 38.17 -20.56 -79.80
N VAL A 13 39.23 -21.35 -79.64
CA VAL A 13 40.23 -21.28 -78.57
C VAL A 13 41.19 -20.12 -78.86
N SER A 14 41.49 -19.33 -77.84
CA SER A 14 42.78 -18.63 -77.72
C SER A 14 43.24 -18.72 -76.27
N THR A 15 44.21 -19.59 -76.07
CA THR A 15 44.99 -19.80 -74.86
C THR A 15 45.87 -18.59 -74.57
N VAL A 16 45.80 -18.04 -73.35
CA VAL A 16 47.00 -17.51 -72.68
C VAL A 16 46.90 -17.89 -71.20
N VAL A 17 47.90 -18.66 -70.77
CA VAL A 17 48.11 -19.09 -69.39
C VAL A 17 49.11 -18.11 -68.78
N THR A 18 48.75 -17.44 -67.69
CA THR A 18 49.69 -16.93 -66.67
C THR A 18 48.97 -17.08 -65.31
N ASP A 19 49.29 -18.16 -64.61
CA ASP A 19 50.31 -18.24 -63.55
C ASP A 19 49.71 -17.97 -62.15
N GLU A 20 49.59 -19.07 -61.41
CA GLU A 20 49.71 -19.19 -59.97
C GLU A 20 48.92 -18.24 -59.04
N ARG A 21 47.89 -18.81 -58.38
CA ARG A 21 47.74 -18.80 -56.90
C ARG A 21 46.43 -19.46 -56.43
N ARG A 22 46.52 -20.72 -56.03
CA ARG A 22 45.79 -21.29 -54.87
C ARG A 22 46.84 -22.02 -54.01
N PRO A 23 46.73 -22.17 -52.68
CA PRO A 23 45.62 -21.85 -51.79
C PRO A 23 46.07 -21.12 -50.50
N ARG A 24 45.39 -20.04 -50.09
CA ARG A 24 45.37 -19.69 -48.66
C ARG A 24 44.01 -20.03 -48.09
N LYS A 25 43.90 -21.25 -47.55
CA LYS A 25 42.95 -21.63 -46.49
C LYS A 25 43.17 -20.66 -45.31
N ARG A 26 42.63 -19.45 -45.40
CA ARG A 26 42.49 -18.57 -44.24
C ARG A 26 41.12 -18.86 -43.64
N GLY A 27 41.17 -19.25 -42.37
CA GLY A 27 40.13 -19.98 -41.68
C GLY A 27 38.74 -19.42 -41.90
N ARG A 28 37.80 -20.35 -42.09
CA ARG A 28 36.46 -20.18 -41.56
C ARG A 28 36.66 -19.93 -40.07
N LYS A 29 36.69 -18.66 -39.64
CA LYS A 29 36.42 -18.36 -38.24
C LYS A 29 35.07 -19.04 -37.97
N PRO A 30 34.95 -19.97 -37.01
CA PRO A 30 33.64 -20.30 -36.53
C PRO A 30 33.05 -18.95 -36.11
N ALA A 31 31.95 -18.54 -36.73
CA ALA A 31 31.15 -17.45 -36.19
C ALA A 31 30.58 -17.98 -34.88
N ASN A 32 31.41 -17.95 -33.85
CA ASN A 32 31.05 -18.08 -32.44
C ASN A 32 30.29 -16.79 -32.07
N GLY A 33 29.16 -16.58 -32.74
CA GLY A 33 28.32 -15.38 -32.69
C GLY A 33 26.84 -15.75 -32.76
N ARG A 34 26.51 -17.02 -32.49
CA ARG A 34 25.15 -17.49 -32.23
C ARG A 34 24.87 -17.68 -30.72
N GLU A 35 25.71 -17.13 -29.86
CA GLU A 35 25.49 -17.16 -28.41
C GLU A 35 24.43 -16.11 -27.98
N GLU A 36 24.33 -14.98 -28.69
CA GLU A 36 23.37 -13.91 -28.35
C GLU A 36 21.88 -14.30 -28.49
N PRO A 37 21.44 -15.06 -29.52
CA PRO A 37 20.04 -15.51 -29.59
C PRO A 37 19.69 -16.56 -28.53
N LEU A 38 20.63 -17.44 -28.16
CA LEU A 38 20.39 -18.50 -27.17
C LEU A 38 20.19 -17.90 -25.77
N ASN A 39 21.02 -16.92 -25.40
CA ASN A 39 20.90 -16.22 -24.13
C ASN A 39 19.56 -15.45 -24.02
N HIS A 40 19.11 -14.78 -25.09
CA HIS A 40 17.81 -14.10 -25.08
C HIS A 40 16.63 -15.07 -24.92
N VAL A 41 16.66 -16.22 -25.62
CA VAL A 41 15.62 -17.25 -25.52
C VAL A 41 15.59 -17.88 -24.12
N GLU A 42 16.76 -18.15 -23.54
CA GLU A 42 16.89 -18.67 -22.17
C GLU A 42 16.43 -17.64 -21.14
N ALA A 43 16.79 -16.37 -21.30
CA ALA A 43 16.34 -15.28 -20.43
C ALA A 43 14.80 -15.12 -20.45
N GLU A 44 14.18 -15.16 -21.64
CA GLU A 44 12.71 -15.09 -21.75
C GLU A 44 12.03 -16.35 -21.17
N ARG A 45 12.64 -17.53 -21.33
CA ARG A 45 12.16 -18.77 -20.68
C ARG A 45 12.16 -18.62 -19.17
N GLN A 46 13.26 -18.18 -18.57
CA GLN A 46 13.37 -17.96 -17.12
C GLN A 46 12.36 -16.91 -16.64
N ARG A 47 12.15 -15.83 -17.40
CA ARG A 47 11.13 -14.82 -17.10
C ARG A 47 9.73 -15.43 -17.04
N ARG A 48 9.36 -16.26 -18.02
CA ARG A 48 8.06 -16.95 -18.05
C ARG A 48 7.90 -17.96 -16.93
N GLU A 49 8.95 -18.70 -16.61
CA GLU A 49 8.96 -19.66 -15.51
C GLU A 49 8.75 -18.97 -14.16
N LYS A 50 9.51 -17.89 -13.89
CA LYS A 50 9.34 -17.06 -12.69
C LYS A 50 7.93 -16.48 -12.58
N LEU A 51 7.36 -16.04 -13.70
CA LEU A 51 5.98 -15.56 -13.73
C LEU A 51 4.98 -16.68 -13.37
N ASN A 52 5.15 -17.86 -13.95
CA ASN A 52 4.28 -19.00 -13.67
C ASN A 52 4.41 -19.48 -12.21
N GLN A 53 5.62 -19.46 -11.63
CA GLN A 53 5.83 -19.74 -10.20
C GLN A 53 5.00 -18.80 -9.32
N ARG A 54 4.96 -17.50 -9.64
CA ARG A 54 4.10 -16.53 -8.91
C ARG A 54 2.62 -16.85 -9.04
N PHE A 55 2.16 -17.28 -10.21
CA PHE A 55 0.77 -17.73 -10.38
C PHE A 55 0.45 -18.98 -9.55
N TYR A 56 1.38 -19.94 -9.43
CA TYR A 56 1.20 -21.09 -8.55
C TYR A 56 1.15 -20.70 -7.07
N ALA A 57 2.04 -19.80 -6.64
CA ALA A 57 2.01 -19.27 -5.28
C ALA A 57 0.69 -18.54 -4.97
N LEU A 58 0.19 -17.76 -5.93
CA LEU A 58 -1.10 -17.07 -5.78
C LEU A 58 -2.26 -18.06 -5.61
N ARG A 59 -2.27 -19.17 -6.36
CA ARG A 59 -3.31 -20.21 -6.18
C ARG A 59 -3.31 -20.85 -4.80
N ALA A 60 -2.16 -20.91 -4.12
CA ALA A 60 -2.08 -21.52 -2.79
C ALA A 60 -2.73 -20.64 -1.70
N VAL A 61 -2.84 -19.32 -1.93
CA VAL A 61 -3.32 -18.35 -0.93
C VAL A 61 -4.72 -17.81 -1.20
N VAL A 62 -5.21 -17.91 -2.44
CA VAL A 62 -6.55 -17.44 -2.82
C VAL A 62 -7.56 -18.58 -2.67
N PRO A 63 -8.57 -18.46 -1.79
CA PRO A 63 -9.63 -19.46 -1.66
C PRO A 63 -10.62 -19.38 -2.83
N ASN A 64 -11.39 -20.46 -3.05
CA ASN A 64 -12.53 -20.50 -3.97
C ASN A 64 -12.21 -20.06 -5.42
N ILE A 65 -11.10 -20.56 -5.97
CA ILE A 65 -10.70 -20.27 -7.36
C ILE A 65 -11.80 -20.76 -8.32
N SER A 66 -12.41 -19.82 -9.04
CA SER A 66 -13.57 -20.07 -9.91
C SER A 66 -13.18 -20.85 -11.17
N LYS A 67 -12.04 -20.50 -11.76
CA LYS A 67 -11.49 -21.12 -12.96
C LYS A 67 -9.97 -21.14 -12.91
N MET A 68 -9.36 -22.14 -13.54
CA MET A 68 -7.91 -22.32 -13.51
C MET A 68 -7.12 -21.37 -14.43
N ASP A 69 -7.79 -20.58 -15.26
CA ASP A 69 -7.14 -19.64 -16.17
C ASP A 69 -6.56 -18.42 -15.43
N LYS A 70 -5.62 -17.72 -16.08
CA LYS A 70 -4.87 -16.62 -15.45
C LYS A 70 -5.72 -15.39 -15.17
N ALA A 71 -6.72 -15.10 -16.00
CA ALA A 71 -7.54 -13.91 -15.85
C ALA A 71 -8.51 -14.07 -14.68
N SER A 72 -9.20 -15.20 -14.61
CA SER A 72 -10.11 -15.53 -13.51
C SER A 72 -9.39 -15.54 -12.16
N LEU A 73 -8.19 -16.14 -12.09
CA LEU A 73 -7.39 -16.15 -10.86
C LEU A 73 -7.03 -14.75 -10.35
N LEU A 74 -6.72 -13.81 -11.25
CA LEU A 74 -6.44 -12.43 -10.85
C LEU A 74 -7.72 -11.73 -10.37
N GLY A 75 -8.86 -11.99 -11.01
CA GLY A 75 -10.16 -11.50 -10.56
C GLY A 75 -10.50 -11.99 -9.15
N ASP A 76 -10.40 -13.30 -8.93
CA ASP A 76 -10.67 -13.94 -7.63
C ASP A 76 -9.73 -13.40 -6.54
N ALA A 77 -8.45 -13.18 -6.86
CA ALA A 77 -7.49 -12.58 -5.94
C ALA A 77 -7.86 -11.15 -5.52
N ILE A 78 -8.31 -10.33 -6.48
CA ILE A 78 -8.76 -8.96 -6.19
C ILE A 78 -9.99 -8.99 -5.28
N SER A 79 -10.99 -9.82 -5.62
CA SER A 79 -12.19 -9.97 -4.80
C SER A 79 -11.87 -10.43 -3.38
N TYR A 80 -10.92 -11.36 -3.21
CA TYR A 80 -10.53 -11.82 -1.89
C TYR A 80 -9.84 -10.73 -1.06
N ILE A 81 -8.96 -9.92 -1.68
CA ILE A 81 -8.31 -8.79 -1.00
C ILE A 81 -9.34 -7.75 -0.55
N THR A 82 -10.31 -7.41 -1.40
CA THR A 82 -11.35 -6.43 -1.03
C THR A 82 -12.25 -6.94 0.08
N GLU A 83 -12.58 -8.24 0.08
CA GLU A 83 -13.31 -8.87 1.18
C GLU A 83 -12.52 -8.82 2.50
N LEU A 84 -11.23 -9.15 2.47
CA LEU A 84 -10.37 -9.08 3.66
C LEU A 84 -10.26 -7.65 4.20
N GLN A 85 -10.10 -6.65 3.33
CA GLN A 85 -10.10 -5.23 3.71
C GLN A 85 -11.43 -4.81 4.35
N LYS A 86 -12.56 -5.28 3.80
CA LYS A 86 -13.88 -5.04 4.38
C LYS A 86 -14.00 -5.64 5.77
N LYS A 87 -13.59 -6.90 5.95
CA LYS A 87 -13.60 -7.60 7.24
C LYS A 87 -12.72 -6.90 8.28
N LEU A 88 -11.53 -6.43 7.89
CA LEU A 88 -10.67 -5.65 8.79
C LEU A 88 -11.37 -4.37 9.26
N LYS A 89 -11.98 -3.63 8.34
CA LYS A 89 -12.71 -2.40 8.66
C LYS A 89 -13.93 -2.66 9.56
N GLU A 90 -14.68 -3.73 9.30
CA GLU A 90 -15.80 -4.15 10.15
C GLU A 90 -15.30 -4.48 11.57
N MET A 91 -14.27 -5.31 11.70
CA MET A 91 -13.70 -5.65 13.01
C MET A 91 -13.09 -4.45 13.74
N GLU A 92 -12.46 -3.51 13.04
CA GLU A 92 -11.96 -2.26 13.64
C GLU A 92 -13.12 -1.42 14.16
N SER A 93 -14.18 -1.27 13.37
CA SER A 93 -15.38 -0.55 13.82
C SER A 93 -16.08 -1.23 15.00
N GLU A 94 -16.09 -2.57 15.06
CA GLU A 94 -16.63 -3.31 16.20
C GLU A 94 -15.76 -3.16 17.45
N LYS A 95 -14.43 -3.14 17.31
CA LYS A 95 -13.51 -2.84 18.41
C LYS A 95 -13.70 -1.44 18.94
N ASP A 96 -13.94 -0.47 18.05
CA ASP A 96 -14.27 0.89 18.46
C ASP A 96 -15.63 0.96 19.17
N VAL A 97 -16.55 0.03 18.96
CA VAL A 97 -17.80 -0.02 19.72
C VAL A 97 -17.62 -0.74 21.06
N GLN A 98 -16.81 -1.82 21.09
CA GLN A 98 -16.65 -2.68 22.26
C GLN A 98 -15.62 -2.16 23.28
N GLN A 99 -14.58 -1.44 22.85
CA GLN A 99 -13.56 -0.86 23.76
C GLN A 99 -13.91 0.55 24.23
N ASN A 100 -14.92 1.19 23.64
CA ASN A 100 -15.28 2.58 23.93
C ASN A 100 -16.64 2.75 24.60
N SER A 101 -17.25 1.65 25.08
CA SER A 101 -18.38 1.78 25.99
C SER A 101 -17.89 2.34 27.32
N PRO A 102 -18.47 3.45 27.83
CA PRO A 102 -18.13 3.94 29.16
C PRO A 102 -18.45 2.87 30.20
N ASP A 103 -17.49 2.60 31.08
CA ASP A 103 -17.66 1.77 32.27
C ASP A 103 -18.41 2.59 33.33
N VAL A 104 -19.49 2.02 33.88
CA VAL A 104 -20.37 2.72 34.83
C VAL A 104 -20.43 1.93 36.12
N ASP A 105 -19.81 2.47 37.17
CA ASP A 105 -19.89 1.95 38.53
C ASP A 105 -20.88 2.78 39.35
N VAL A 106 -21.77 2.11 40.09
CA VAL A 106 -22.82 2.76 40.89
C VAL A 106 -22.66 2.33 42.34
N GLN A 107 -22.29 3.27 43.19
CA GLN A 107 -22.11 3.04 44.63
C GLN A 107 -23.28 3.67 45.41
N MET A 108 -23.92 2.87 46.26
CA MET A 108 -24.99 3.32 47.15
C MET A 108 -24.43 3.60 48.55
N GLY A 109 -24.50 4.85 49.00
CA GLY A 109 -24.13 5.29 50.34
C GLY A 109 -25.34 5.66 51.20
N ASN A 110 -25.07 6.23 52.38
CA ASN A 110 -26.10 6.70 53.32
C ASN A 110 -26.83 7.95 52.77
N ASN A 111 -27.89 7.73 51.98
CA ASN A 111 -28.71 8.73 51.27
C ASN A 111 -28.08 9.42 50.04
N GLU A 112 -26.94 8.93 49.53
CA GLU A 112 -26.32 9.46 48.31
C GLU A 112 -25.98 8.33 47.34
N VAL A 113 -26.20 8.57 46.04
CA VAL A 113 -25.87 7.63 44.96
C VAL A 113 -24.76 8.25 44.13
N ILE A 114 -23.58 7.61 44.13
CA ILE A 114 -22.44 8.06 43.34
C ILE A 114 -22.37 7.20 42.08
N VAL A 115 -22.41 7.86 40.92
CA VAL A 115 -22.25 7.22 39.61
C VAL A 115 -20.87 7.60 39.08
N HIS A 116 -19.96 6.64 39.03
CA HIS A 116 -18.63 6.80 38.45
C HIS A 116 -18.67 6.32 36.99
N VAL A 117 -18.37 7.23 36.05
CA VAL A 117 -18.33 6.93 34.62
C VAL A 117 -16.87 7.03 34.17
N SER A 118 -16.28 5.91 33.75
CA SER A 118 -14.93 5.87 33.19
C SER A 118 -15.00 5.63 31.69
N THR A 119 -14.26 6.41 30.91
CA THR A 119 -14.17 6.23 29.45
C THR A 119 -12.72 6.43 29.03
N PRO A 120 -12.18 5.62 28.11
CA PRO A 120 -10.84 5.85 27.59
C PRO A 120 -10.70 7.26 27.04
N LEU A 121 -9.55 7.91 27.30
CA LEU A 121 -9.32 9.29 26.89
C LEU A 121 -9.43 9.46 25.37
N GLU A 122 -9.10 8.44 24.58
CA GLU A 122 -9.09 8.53 23.11
C GLU A 122 -10.49 8.73 22.50
N THR A 123 -11.53 8.28 23.19
CA THR A 123 -12.92 8.31 22.69
C THR A 123 -13.85 9.19 23.50
N HIS A 124 -13.34 9.79 24.58
CA HIS A 124 -14.08 10.77 25.34
C HIS A 124 -14.34 12.05 24.50
N PRO A 125 -15.53 12.68 24.58
CA PRO A 125 -15.85 13.89 23.82
C PRO A 125 -14.90 15.08 24.09
N VAL A 126 -14.20 15.07 25.22
CA VAL A 126 -13.23 16.12 25.60
C VAL A 126 -11.76 15.74 25.37
N SER A 127 -11.52 14.62 24.68
CA SER A 127 -10.19 14.08 24.38
C SER A 127 -9.28 15.12 23.72
N THR A 128 -9.79 15.81 22.70
CA THR A 128 -9.11 16.86 21.97
C THR A 128 -8.62 17.97 22.91
N VAL A 129 -9.50 18.46 23.79
CA VAL A 129 -9.18 19.56 24.72
C VAL A 129 -8.12 19.13 25.73
N ILE A 130 -8.22 17.91 26.27
CA ILE A 130 -7.23 17.37 27.21
C ILE A 130 -5.87 17.19 26.54
N ASN A 131 -5.84 16.73 25.29
CA ASN A 131 -4.59 16.59 24.54
C ASN A 131 -3.93 17.95 24.27
N VAL A 132 -4.71 18.97 23.93
CA VAL A 132 -4.22 20.35 23.78
C VAL A 132 -3.58 20.84 25.08
N PHE A 133 -4.19 20.59 26.24
CA PHE A 133 -3.60 20.97 27.53
C PHE A 133 -2.25 20.28 27.78
N LYS A 134 -2.16 18.98 27.48
CA LYS A 134 -0.90 18.23 27.59
C LYS A 134 0.19 18.76 26.68
N GLU A 135 -0.13 19.05 25.43
CA GLU A 135 0.81 19.60 24.44
C GLU A 135 1.32 20.99 24.84
N THR A 136 0.44 21.80 25.44
CA THR A 136 0.74 23.17 25.85
C THR A 136 1.32 23.29 27.27
N GLN A 137 1.59 22.16 27.94
CA GLN A 137 2.08 22.11 29.34
C GLN A 137 1.18 22.90 30.30
N VAL A 138 -0.13 22.79 30.09
CA VAL A 138 -1.16 23.40 30.91
C VAL A 138 -1.73 22.33 31.83
N ASP A 139 -1.64 22.56 33.14
CA ASP A 139 -2.15 21.63 34.13
C ASP A 139 -3.61 21.96 34.46
N VAL A 140 -4.50 20.98 34.31
CA VAL A 140 -5.90 21.11 34.76
C VAL A 140 -5.94 20.87 36.27
N VAL A 141 -6.37 21.90 37.01
CA VAL A 141 -6.50 21.88 38.46
C VAL A 141 -7.85 21.32 38.88
N ASP A 142 -8.90 21.78 38.20
CA ASP A 142 -10.27 21.37 38.46
C ASP A 142 -11.04 21.31 37.14
N SER A 143 -11.99 20.40 37.05
CA SER A 143 -12.86 20.25 35.89
C SER A 143 -14.27 19.97 36.34
N LYS A 144 -15.21 20.83 35.93
CA LYS A 144 -16.61 20.71 36.28
C LYS A 144 -17.44 20.39 35.04
N PHE A 145 -18.27 19.36 35.16
CA PHE A 145 -19.26 18.99 34.17
C PHE A 145 -20.66 19.38 34.66
N SER A 146 -21.45 20.03 33.81
CA SER A 146 -22.86 20.32 34.08
C SER A 146 -23.67 20.30 32.78
N ALA A 147 -24.95 19.97 32.87
CA ALA A 147 -25.86 19.97 31.72
C ALA A 147 -27.09 20.81 32.05
N SER A 148 -27.49 21.69 31.14
CA SER A 148 -28.68 22.53 31.29
C SER A 148 -29.24 22.90 29.92
N ASN A 149 -30.56 22.93 29.78
CA ASN A 149 -31.25 23.35 28.55
C ASN A 149 -30.67 22.74 27.27
N ASN A 150 -30.48 21.41 27.27
CA ASN A 150 -29.94 20.64 26.14
C ASN A 150 -28.48 21.01 25.75
N THR A 151 -27.78 21.77 26.58
CA THR A 151 -26.37 22.14 26.42
C THR A 151 -25.53 21.55 27.54
N VAL A 152 -24.38 20.98 27.20
CA VAL A 152 -23.38 20.52 28.17
C VAL A 152 -22.32 21.60 28.33
N PHE A 153 -22.06 21.97 29.57
CA PHE A 153 -21.01 22.90 29.97
C PHE A 153 -19.90 22.13 30.65
N HIS A 154 -18.71 22.17 30.05
CA HIS A 154 -17.51 21.64 30.65
C HIS A 154 -16.55 22.80 30.96
N THR A 155 -16.32 23.04 32.24
CA THR A 155 -15.49 24.14 32.73
C THR A 155 -14.18 23.60 33.25
N PHE A 156 -13.07 24.05 32.69
CA PHE A 156 -11.72 23.69 33.14
C PHE A 156 -11.09 24.87 33.87
N VAL A 157 -10.56 24.63 35.06
CA VAL A 157 -9.69 25.57 35.78
C VAL A 157 -8.27 25.07 35.59
N VAL A 158 -7.43 25.88 34.95
CA VAL A 158 -6.08 25.48 34.58
C VAL A 158 -5.02 26.36 35.25
N LYS A 159 -3.83 25.78 35.50
CA LYS A 159 -2.62 26.49 35.92
C LYS A 159 -1.57 26.35 34.82
N THR A 160 -0.90 27.44 34.51
CA THR A 160 0.25 27.45 33.60
C THR A 160 1.53 27.40 34.42
N GLN A 161 2.46 26.52 34.03
CA GLN A 161 3.79 26.53 34.60
C GLN A 161 4.56 27.72 33.98
N SER A 162 5.01 28.66 34.83
CA SER A 162 5.83 29.86 34.52
C SER A 162 5.18 31.10 33.85
N GLY A 163 4.72 32.04 34.69
CA GLY A 163 5.21 33.44 34.69
C GLY A 163 4.77 34.44 33.61
N SER A 164 4.01 34.07 32.59
CA SER A 164 3.56 35.01 31.53
C SER A 164 2.04 35.03 31.35
N GLU A 165 1.31 35.50 32.38
CA GLU A 165 -0.17 35.62 32.37
C GLU A 165 -0.74 36.45 31.19
N GLN A 166 0.06 37.30 30.54
CA GLN A 166 -0.41 38.15 29.44
C GLN A 166 -0.22 37.56 28.03
N MET A 167 0.60 36.53 27.85
CA MET A 167 0.91 35.96 26.52
C MET A 167 0.04 34.76 26.15
N THR A 168 -0.60 34.13 27.13
CA THR A 168 -1.30 32.83 27.00
C THR A 168 -2.75 32.96 26.52
N MET A 169 -3.45 34.06 26.84
CA MET A 169 -4.76 34.34 26.25
C MET A 169 -4.67 34.40 24.72
N GLY A 170 -3.55 34.89 24.18
CA GLY A 170 -3.29 34.93 22.74
C GLY A 170 -3.23 33.54 22.09
N PHE A 171 -2.81 32.49 22.80
CA PHE A 171 -2.75 31.13 22.26
C PHE A 171 -4.14 30.49 22.19
N PHE A 172 -4.98 30.65 23.22
CA PHE A 172 -6.35 30.16 23.23
C PHE A 172 -7.27 30.83 22.20
N PHE A 173 -7.00 32.10 21.88
CA PHE A 173 -7.75 32.85 20.86
C PHE A 173 -7.02 32.94 19.51
N SER A 174 -5.88 32.26 19.34
CA SER A 174 -5.16 32.27 18.07
C SER A 174 -5.93 31.46 17.02
N PRO A 175 -6.10 31.97 15.78
CA PRO A 175 -6.71 31.22 14.68
C PRO A 175 -5.89 29.98 14.26
N LEU A 176 -4.64 29.83 14.73
CA LEU A 176 -3.84 28.61 14.54
C LEU A 176 -4.38 27.42 15.33
N LEU A 177 -5.01 27.62 16.50
CA LEU A 177 -5.60 26.54 17.28
C LEU A 177 -6.90 26.03 16.64
N THR A 178 -7.67 26.92 16.00
CA THR A 178 -8.84 26.56 15.17
C THR A 178 -8.47 25.58 14.05
N MET A 179 -7.29 25.77 13.43
CA MET A 179 -6.80 24.89 12.36
C MET A 179 -6.39 23.49 12.85
N ALA A 180 -6.07 23.31 14.12
CA ALA A 180 -5.81 21.98 14.71
C ALA A 180 -7.11 21.22 14.99
N CYS A 181 -8.21 21.94 15.30
CA CYS A 181 -9.52 21.36 15.52
C CYS A 181 -10.21 20.90 14.21
N GLU A 182 -9.91 21.57 13.08
CA GLU A 182 -10.53 21.28 11.77
C GLU A 182 -9.86 20.17 10.95
N ARG A 183 -8.76 19.56 11.42
CA ARG A 183 -8.14 18.41 10.74
C ARG A 183 -8.60 17.07 11.32
N LYS A 184 -9.89 16.76 11.17
CA LYS A 184 -10.43 15.41 11.04
C LYS A 184 -11.94 15.47 10.74
N PHE A 185 -12.26 15.56 9.46
CA PHE A 185 -13.44 14.98 8.84
C PHE A 185 -13.05 14.54 7.42
#